data_AF-Q6CSC7-F1
#
_entry.id   AF-Q6CSC7-F1
#
_cell.length_a   1.000
_cell.length_b   1.000
_cell.length_c   1.000
_cell.angle_alpha   90.00
_cell.angle_beta   90.00
_cell.angle_gamma   90.00
#
_symmetry.space_group_name_H-M   'P 1'
#
loop_
_entity.id
_entity.type
_entity.pdbx_description
1 polymer ?
#
loop_
_entity_poly.entity_id
_entity_poly.type
_entity_poly.pdbx_seq_one_letter_code
_entity_poly.pdbx_strand_id
1 'polypeptide(L)'
;MLLQCNAWTLRGVRNFVLPKFTNDIFELTLLRKGQIETLNSLKRRQLPACPELHLNNIEFWIHDVPFNTFSFLRWLFVFIFITLISLLPIVGPLAATILQTPDRAYGYYDVWMIRRRLSDKAKRDEYYSRLGQLWAFGLTAGLLELIPGFSALLMISNVIAVGVWANDDIKLKRVQL
;
A
#
# COMPACT_ATOMS: atom_id res chain seq x y z
N MET A 1 -2.16 26.67 4.58
CA MET A 1 -2.30 26.05 5.92
C MET A 1 -3.28 24.86 5.91
N LEU A 2 -4.50 25.00 5.38
CA LEU A 2 -5.50 23.92 5.30
C LEU A 2 -5.01 22.61 4.63
N LEU A 3 -4.26 22.70 3.52
CA LEU A 3 -3.75 21.50 2.83
C LEU A 3 -2.73 20.71 3.67
N GLN A 4 -1.91 21.40 4.47
CA GLN A 4 -0.91 20.77 5.33
C GLN A 4 -1.58 20.07 6.52
N CYS A 5 -2.58 20.71 7.13
CA CYS A 5 -3.40 20.07 8.16
C CYS A 5 -4.12 18.83 7.63
N ASN A 6 -4.70 18.90 6.42
CA ASN A 6 -5.32 17.75 5.78
C ASN A 6 -4.30 16.60 5.59
N ALA A 7 -3.08 16.90 5.13
CA ALA A 7 -2.03 15.90 4.95
C ALA A 7 -1.64 15.20 6.26
N TRP A 8 -1.54 15.92 7.37
CA TRP A 8 -1.28 15.33 8.70
C TRP A 8 -2.45 14.47 9.19
N THR A 9 -3.68 14.95 9.03
CA THR A 9 -4.89 14.18 9.36
C THR A 9 -4.97 12.90 8.53
N LEU A 10 -4.71 12.98 7.23
CA LEU A 10 -4.61 11.84 6.31
C LEU A 10 -3.59 10.81 6.78
N ARG A 11 -2.42 11.26 7.22
CA ARG A 11 -1.37 10.37 7.73
C ARG A 11 -1.82 9.63 8.99
N GLY A 12 -2.51 10.33 9.90
CA GLY A 12 -3.11 9.74 11.09
C GLY A 12 -4.19 8.70 10.75
N VAL A 13 -5.15 9.06 9.91
CA VAL A 13 -6.22 8.15 9.47
C VAL A 13 -5.63 6.92 8.78
N ARG A 14 -4.65 7.10 7.90
CA ARG A 14 -3.98 6.01 7.17
C ARG A 14 -3.28 5.00 8.08
N ASN A 15 -2.64 5.48 9.14
CA ASN A 15 -1.82 4.61 9.98
C ASN A 15 -2.62 3.93 11.10
N PHE A 16 -3.67 4.58 11.63
CA PHE A 16 -4.40 4.07 12.79
C PHE A 16 -5.78 3.50 12.46
N VAL A 17 -6.51 4.16 11.56
CA VAL A 17 -7.92 3.86 11.28
C VAL A 17 -8.02 2.89 10.11
N LEU A 18 -7.40 3.25 9.00
CA LEU A 18 -7.49 2.52 7.74
C LEU A 18 -7.12 1.03 7.87
N PRO A 19 -6.03 0.61 8.56
CA PRO A 19 -5.64 -0.80 8.60
C PRO A 19 -6.68 -1.70 9.27
N LYS A 20 -7.44 -1.16 10.25
CA LYS A 20 -8.51 -1.92 10.92
C LYS A 20 -9.67 -2.19 9.97
N PHE A 21 -10.12 -1.17 9.23
CA PHE A 21 -11.31 -1.28 8.38
C PHE A 21 -11.02 -1.83 6.99
N THR A 22 -9.79 -1.67 6.49
CA THR A 22 -9.45 -2.01 5.11
C THR A 22 -9.70 -3.48 4.81
N ASN A 23 -9.36 -4.36 5.74
CA ASN A 23 -9.61 -5.80 5.59
C ASN A 23 -11.09 -6.12 5.50
N ASP A 24 -11.91 -5.52 6.37
CA ASP A 24 -13.35 -5.75 6.43
C ASP A 24 -14.05 -5.20 5.18
N ILE A 25 -13.72 -3.98 4.77
CA ILE A 25 -14.26 -3.34 3.57
C ILE A 25 -13.90 -4.14 2.32
N PHE A 26 -12.65 -4.61 2.23
CA PHE A 26 -12.20 -5.43 1.12
C PHE A 26 -12.95 -6.76 1.06
N GLU A 27 -13.10 -7.46 2.19
CA GLU A 27 -13.87 -8.71 2.27
C GLU A 27 -15.33 -8.49 1.89
N LEU A 28 -16.00 -7.46 2.44
CA LEU A 28 -17.39 -7.11 2.10
C LEU A 28 -17.56 -6.79 0.61
N THR A 29 -16.57 -6.14 0.00
CA THR A 29 -16.60 -5.83 -1.44
C THR A 29 -16.55 -7.11 -2.28
N LEU A 30 -15.71 -8.08 -1.92
CA LEU A 30 -15.63 -9.38 -2.60
C LEU A 30 -16.89 -10.23 -2.38
N LEU A 31 -17.44 -10.22 -1.16
CA LEU A 31 -18.69 -10.91 -0.82
C LEU A 31 -19.85 -10.35 -1.65
N ARG A 32 -19.96 -9.02 -1.75
CA ARG A 32 -20.98 -8.34 -2.56
C ARG A 32 -20.87 -8.67 -4.05
N LYS A 33 -19.67 -8.96 -4.55
CA LYS A 33 -19.43 -9.38 -5.94
C LYS A 33 -19.65 -10.89 -6.18
N GLY A 34 -20.05 -11.64 -5.16
CA GLY A 34 -20.37 -13.07 -5.26
C GLY A 34 -19.15 -14.01 -5.20
N GLN A 35 -17.98 -13.53 -4.78
CA GLN A 35 -16.72 -14.31 -4.79
C GLN A 35 -16.46 -15.11 -3.49
N ILE A 36 -17.52 -15.66 -2.88
CA ILE A 36 -17.47 -16.29 -1.55
C ILE A 36 -16.57 -17.54 -1.57
N GLU A 37 -16.71 -18.39 -2.59
CA GLU A 37 -15.94 -19.63 -2.72
C GLU A 37 -14.44 -19.34 -2.88
N THR A 38 -14.10 -18.36 -3.72
CA THR A 38 -12.74 -17.90 -3.92
C THR A 38 -12.16 -17.33 -2.63
N LEU A 39 -12.91 -16.50 -1.91
CA LEU A 39 -12.47 -15.97 -0.62
C LEU A 39 -12.17 -17.10 0.39
N ASN A 40 -13.03 -18.12 0.45
CA ASN A 40 -12.83 -19.29 1.32
C ASN A 40 -11.63 -20.14 0.88
N SER A 41 -11.35 -20.25 -0.42
CA SER A 41 -10.14 -20.91 -0.93
C SER A 41 -8.86 -20.16 -0.56
N LEU A 42 -8.87 -18.83 -0.67
CA LEU A 42 -7.76 -17.95 -0.28
C LEU A 42 -7.50 -17.98 1.23
N LYS A 43 -8.58 -18.04 2.03
CA LYS A 43 -8.48 -18.23 3.49
C LYS A 43 -7.92 -19.61 3.87
N ARG A 44 -8.08 -20.63 3.03
CA ARG A 44 -7.54 -22.00 3.24
C ARG A 44 -6.12 -22.24 2.72
N ARG A 45 -5.60 -21.36 1.86
CA ARG A 45 -4.18 -20.92 1.86
C ARG A 45 -3.22 -21.58 2.86
N GLN A 46 -2.02 -22.03 2.52
CA GLN A 46 -0.92 -22.05 3.50
C GLN A 46 -0.18 -20.71 3.44
N LEU A 47 0.27 -20.18 4.58
CA LEU A 47 1.09 -18.96 4.59
C LEU A 47 2.47 -19.33 4.02
N PRO A 48 3.08 -18.48 3.18
CA PRO A 48 4.49 -18.69 2.83
C PRO A 48 5.30 -18.70 4.12
N ALA A 49 6.23 -19.66 4.25
CA ALA A 49 7.13 -19.72 5.39
C ALA A 49 7.91 -18.40 5.49
N CYS A 50 7.80 -17.71 6.62
CA CYS A 50 8.66 -16.56 6.89
C CYS A 50 10.10 -17.09 7.01
N PRO A 51 11.09 -16.45 6.35
CA PRO A 51 12.48 -16.80 6.59
C PRO A 51 12.79 -16.52 8.07
N GLU A 52 13.28 -17.54 8.79
CA GLU A 52 13.66 -17.41 10.19
C GLU A 52 14.90 -16.52 10.32
N LEU A 53 14.79 -15.44 11.10
CA LEU A 53 15.89 -14.50 11.31
C LEU A 53 16.84 -15.08 12.38
N HIS A 54 17.95 -15.68 11.95
CA HIS A 54 18.95 -16.20 12.87
C HIS A 54 19.86 -15.07 13.38
N LEU A 55 19.47 -14.44 14.49
CA LEU A 55 20.14 -13.30 15.15
C LEU A 55 21.58 -13.58 15.63
N ASN A 56 22.02 -14.84 15.61
CA ASN A 56 23.30 -15.27 16.15
C ASN A 56 24.42 -15.42 15.10
N ASN A 57 24.15 -15.13 13.83
CA ASN A 57 25.15 -15.24 12.77
C ASN A 57 25.95 -13.94 12.64
N ILE A 58 27.28 -14.04 12.59
CA ILE A 58 28.18 -12.90 12.36
C ILE A 58 27.86 -12.15 11.04
N GLU A 59 27.33 -12.87 10.05
CA GLU A 59 26.86 -12.32 8.77
C GLU A 59 25.76 -11.27 8.97
N PHE A 60 24.88 -11.43 9.97
CA PHE A 60 23.84 -10.45 10.31
C PHE A 60 24.45 -9.10 10.73
N TRP A 61 25.52 -9.13 11.52
CA TRP A 61 26.17 -7.90 12.02
C TRP A 61 27.01 -7.20 10.94
N ILE A 62 27.60 -7.95 10.01
CA ILE A 62 28.46 -7.39 8.96
C ILE A 62 27.66 -6.93 7.74
N HIS A 63 26.58 -7.64 7.39
CA HIS A 63 25.80 -7.34 6.20
C HIS A 63 24.48 -6.62 6.53
N ASP A 64 23.67 -7.20 7.42
CA ASP A 64 22.29 -6.74 7.61
C ASP A 64 22.22 -5.43 8.42
N VAL A 65 23.07 -5.26 9.44
CA VAL A 65 23.09 -4.03 10.24
C VAL A 65 23.55 -2.80 9.43
N PRO A 66 24.66 -2.83 8.66
CA PRO A 66 25.06 -1.70 7.83
C PRO A 66 24.07 -1.44 6.70
N PHE A 67 23.53 -2.48 6.07
CA PHE A 67 22.53 -2.34 5.01
C PHE A 67 21.24 -1.69 5.54
N ASN A 68 20.74 -2.14 6.68
CA ASN A 68 19.54 -1.57 7.29
C ASN A 68 19.78 -0.13 7.77
N THR A 69 20.97 0.17 8.29
CA THR A 69 21.38 1.52 8.67
C THR A 69 21.46 2.46 7.47
N PHE A 70 22.05 2.01 6.36
CA PHE A 70 22.09 2.78 5.11
C PHE A 70 20.69 2.99 4.53
N SER A 71 19.84 1.95 4.57
CA SER A 71 18.44 2.06 4.16
C SER A 71 17.67 3.07 5.01
N PHE A 72 17.90 3.08 6.33
CA PHE A 72 17.33 4.07 7.25
C PHE A 72 17.82 5.49 6.96
N LEU A 73 19.12 5.70 6.73
CA LEU A 73 19.67 7.00 6.33
C LEU A 73 19.07 7.50 5.01
N ARG A 74 18.96 6.61 4.02
CA ARG A 74 18.33 6.92 2.73
C ARG A 74 16.87 7.31 2.92
N TRP A 75 16.13 6.56 3.72
CA TRP A 75 14.73 6.87 4.05
C TRP A 75 14.61 8.23 4.74
N LEU A 76 15.49 8.51 5.71
CA LEU A 76 15.54 9.80 6.42
C LEU A 76 15.85 10.95 5.46
N PHE A 77 16.81 10.78 4.55
CA PHE A 77 17.16 11.79 3.55
C PHE A 77 15.98 12.09 2.61
N VAL A 78 15.35 11.05 2.07
CA VAL A 78 14.15 11.20 1.22
C VAL A 78 13.02 11.88 2.00
N PHE A 79 12.84 11.52 3.27
CA PHE A 79 11.83 12.14 4.13
C PHE A 79 12.09 13.64 4.34
N ILE A 80 13.32 14.03 4.65
CA ILE A 80 13.73 15.44 4.80
C ILE A 80 13.51 16.19 3.48
N PHE A 81 13.95 15.61 2.36
CA PHE A 81 13.83 16.23 1.04
C PHE A 81 12.36 16.46 0.64
N ILE A 82 11.49 15.47 0.83
CA ILE A 82 10.04 15.61 0.59
C ILE A 82 9.44 16.67 1.50
N THR A 83 9.86 16.72 2.77
CA THR A 83 9.38 17.71 3.74
C THR A 83 9.77 19.12 3.33
N LEU A 84 11.00 19.33 2.87
CA LEU A 84 11.47 20.61 2.35
C LEU A 84 10.70 21.05 1.10
N ILE A 85 10.45 20.14 0.15
CA ILE A 85 9.60 20.42 -1.01
C ILE A 85 8.18 20.80 -0.56
N SER A 86 7.66 20.12 0.47
CA SER A 86 6.31 20.37 0.99
C SER A 86 6.12 21.75 1.61
N LEU A 87 7.21 22.46 1.99
CA LEU A 87 7.12 23.84 2.51
C LEU A 87 6.64 24.86 1.46
N LEU A 88 6.75 24.54 0.15
CA LEU A 88 6.20 25.37 -0.90
C LEU A 88 4.66 25.29 -0.88
N PRO A 89 3.94 26.40 -0.64
CA PRO A 89 2.49 26.36 -0.60
C PRO A 89 1.94 25.87 -1.95
N ILE A 90 1.02 24.91 -1.90
CA ILE A 90 0.32 24.27 -3.05
C ILE A 90 1.19 23.30 -3.86
N VAL A 91 2.34 23.74 -4.37
CA VAL A 91 3.21 22.88 -5.19
C VAL A 91 3.79 21.73 -4.35
N GLY A 92 4.14 22.03 -3.10
CA GLY A 92 4.72 21.06 -2.18
C GLY A 92 3.83 19.84 -1.94
N PRO A 93 2.57 19.99 -1.50
CA PRO A 93 1.65 18.87 -1.31
C PRO A 93 1.35 18.07 -2.58
N LEU A 94 1.26 18.72 -3.74
CA LEU A 94 1.06 18.03 -5.03
C LEU A 94 2.28 17.18 -5.40
N ALA A 95 3.47 17.78 -5.35
CA ALA A 95 4.73 17.07 -5.61
C ALA A 95 4.94 15.91 -4.62
N ALA A 96 4.68 16.13 -3.33
CA ALA A 96 4.75 15.09 -2.31
C ALA A 96 3.75 13.95 -2.58
N THR A 97 2.55 14.28 -3.06
CA THR A 97 1.53 13.28 -3.42
C THR A 97 1.98 12.42 -4.59
N ILE A 98 2.56 13.03 -5.63
CA ILE A 98 3.11 12.33 -6.80
C ILE A 98 4.28 11.43 -6.38
N LEU A 99 5.18 11.93 -5.54
CA LEU A 99 6.36 11.16 -5.11
C LEU A 99 5.99 9.97 -4.22
N GLN A 100 4.92 10.09 -3.43
CA GLN A 100 4.41 9.02 -2.57
C GLN A 100 3.42 8.08 -3.28
N THR A 101 3.14 8.32 -4.57
CA THR A 101 2.27 7.46 -5.40
C THR A 101 2.67 5.98 -5.34
N PRO A 102 3.95 5.59 -5.49
CA PRO A 102 4.36 4.19 -5.44
C PRO A 102 3.96 3.51 -4.13
N ASP A 103 4.30 4.14 -3.00
CA ASP A 103 4.02 3.63 -1.65
C ASP A 103 2.52 3.61 -1.34
N ARG A 104 1.77 4.59 -1.87
CA ARG A 104 0.32 4.64 -1.76
C ARG A 104 -0.33 3.49 -2.54
N ALA A 105 0.04 3.32 -3.79
CA ALA A 105 -0.45 2.23 -4.63
C ALA A 105 -0.15 0.87 -4.02
N TYR A 106 1.11 0.67 -3.60
CA TYR A 106 1.53 -0.57 -2.94
C TYR A 106 0.71 -0.82 -1.68
N GLY A 107 0.56 0.17 -0.79
CA GLY A 107 -0.16 0.00 0.47
C GLY A 107 -1.63 -0.39 0.30
N TYR A 108 -2.33 0.18 -0.69
CA TYR A 108 -3.72 -0.20 -0.97
C TYR A 108 -3.82 -1.59 -1.63
N TYR A 109 -2.94 -1.88 -2.58
CA TYR A 109 -2.95 -3.15 -3.31
C TYR A 109 -2.41 -4.33 -2.48
N ASP A 110 -1.59 -4.06 -1.45
CA ASP A 110 -1.00 -5.09 -0.58
C ASP A 110 -2.06 -5.90 0.15
N VAL A 111 -3.23 -5.32 0.43
CA VAL A 111 -4.39 -6.05 0.97
C VAL A 111 -4.74 -7.25 0.10
N TRP A 112 -4.81 -7.05 -1.22
CA TRP A 112 -5.09 -8.12 -2.17
C TRP A 112 -3.94 -9.13 -2.24
N MET A 113 -2.69 -8.66 -2.24
CA MET A 113 -1.50 -9.53 -2.27
C MET A 113 -1.38 -10.39 -1.00
N ILE A 114 -1.72 -9.85 0.17
CA ILE A 114 -1.79 -10.57 1.44
C ILE A 114 -2.88 -11.65 1.39
N ARG A 115 -4.07 -11.36 0.82
CA ARG A 115 -5.12 -12.38 0.68
C ARG A 115 -4.73 -13.51 -0.26
N ARG A 116 -3.92 -13.22 -1.28
CA ARG A 116 -3.31 -14.25 -2.15
C ARG A 116 -2.17 -15.03 -1.50
N ARG A 117 -1.72 -14.59 -0.32
CA ARG A 117 -0.59 -15.15 0.45
C ARG A 117 0.71 -15.16 -0.37
N LEU A 118 0.97 -14.08 -1.11
CA LEU A 118 2.22 -13.93 -1.86
C LEU A 118 3.40 -13.74 -0.91
N SER A 119 4.54 -14.37 -1.22
CA SER A 119 5.82 -14.08 -0.55
C SER A 119 6.32 -12.68 -0.92
N ASP A 120 7.19 -12.08 -0.10
CA ASP A 120 7.68 -10.72 -0.35
C ASP A 120 8.35 -10.54 -1.72
N LYS A 121 9.01 -11.59 -2.23
CA LYS A 121 9.56 -11.60 -3.59
C LYS A 121 8.43 -11.56 -4.63
N ALA A 122 7.43 -12.43 -4.50
CA ALA A 122 6.29 -12.48 -5.40
C ALA A 122 5.44 -11.19 -5.38
N LYS A 123 5.34 -10.52 -4.21
CA LYS A 123 4.70 -9.19 -4.10
C LYS A 123 5.42 -8.14 -4.94
N ARG A 124 6.75 -8.10 -4.85
CA ARG A 124 7.57 -7.17 -5.65
C ARG A 124 7.44 -7.47 -7.14
N ASP A 125 7.52 -8.73 -7.52
CA ASP A 125 7.42 -9.15 -8.92
C ASP A 125 6.04 -8.77 -9.51
N GLU A 126 4.95 -9.02 -8.76
CA GLU A 126 3.60 -8.59 -9.16
C GLU A 126 3.51 -7.05 -9.25
N TYR A 127 4.05 -6.32 -8.28
CA TYR A 127 4.07 -4.86 -8.29
C TYR A 127 4.76 -4.30 -9.53
N TYR A 128 5.96 -4.79 -9.85
CA TYR A 128 6.72 -4.34 -11.02
C TYR A 128 6.07 -4.76 -12.33
N SER A 129 5.40 -5.93 -12.38
CA SER A 129 4.66 -6.37 -13.57
C SER A 129 3.51 -5.44 -13.95
N ARG A 130 2.93 -4.74 -12.97
CA ARG A 130 1.80 -3.81 -13.14
C ARG A 130 2.15 -2.38 -12.76
N LEU A 131 3.43 -2.02 -12.81
CA LEU A 131 3.93 -0.75 -12.30
C LEU A 131 3.11 0.43 -12.82
N GLY A 132 2.86 0.50 -14.12
CA GLY A 132 2.08 1.59 -14.73
C GLY A 132 0.63 1.68 -14.23
N GLN A 133 -0.06 0.54 -14.08
CA GLN A 133 -1.44 0.51 -13.58
C GLN A 133 -1.50 0.92 -12.12
N LEU A 134 -0.58 0.42 -11.31
CA LEU A 134 -0.48 0.77 -9.89
C LEU A 134 -0.09 2.23 -9.71
N TRP A 135 0.81 2.77 -10.54
CA TRP A 135 1.17 4.18 -10.50
C TRP A 135 -0.01 5.09 -10.84
N ALA A 136 -0.75 4.77 -11.90
CA ALA A 136 -1.97 5.50 -12.26
C ALA A 136 -3.01 5.48 -11.13
N PHE A 137 -3.23 4.31 -10.53
CA PHE A 137 -4.13 4.15 -9.39
C PHE A 137 -3.65 4.93 -8.15
N GLY A 138 -2.37 4.85 -7.79
CA GLY A 138 -1.83 5.56 -6.63
C GLY A 138 -1.88 7.07 -6.80
N LEU A 139 -1.72 7.56 -8.04
CA LEU A 139 -1.80 8.98 -8.36
C LEU A 139 -3.25 9.47 -8.23
N THR A 140 -4.22 8.76 -8.81
CA THR A 140 -5.64 9.13 -8.68
C THR A 140 -6.12 9.03 -7.22
N ALA A 141 -5.76 7.97 -6.52
CA ALA A 141 -6.03 7.81 -5.09
C ALA A 141 -5.45 8.96 -4.27
N GLY A 142 -4.21 9.36 -4.57
CA GLY A 142 -3.54 10.48 -3.91
C GLY A 142 -4.20 11.83 -4.17
N LEU A 143 -4.64 12.08 -5.40
CA LEU A 143 -5.35 13.31 -5.75
C LEU A 143 -6.73 13.39 -5.08
N LEU A 144 -7.46 12.28 -5.00
CA LEU A 144 -8.75 12.21 -4.29
C LEU A 144 -8.56 12.48 -2.79
N GLU A 145 -7.55 11.87 -2.19
CA GLU A 145 -7.21 12.08 -0.78
C GLU A 145 -6.87 13.54 -0.44
N LEU A 146 -6.35 14.32 -1.39
CA LEU A 146 -6.04 15.74 -1.16
C LEU A 146 -7.29 16.60 -0.91
N ILE A 147 -8.49 16.13 -1.26
CA ILE A 147 -9.74 16.88 -1.06
C ILE A 147 -10.04 16.96 0.45
N PRO A 148 -9.96 18.16 1.05
CA PRO A 148 -10.22 18.33 2.48
C PRO A 148 -11.69 18.03 2.79
N GLY A 149 -11.94 17.45 3.97
CA GLY A 149 -13.29 17.08 4.42
C GLY A 149 -13.81 15.74 3.88
N PHE A 150 -13.37 15.31 2.69
CA PHE A 150 -13.79 14.05 2.07
C PHE A 150 -12.71 12.97 2.05
N SER A 151 -11.50 13.29 2.48
CA SER A 151 -10.33 12.41 2.42
C SER A 151 -10.58 11.01 3.00
N ALA A 152 -11.18 10.89 4.18
CA ALA A 152 -11.49 9.60 4.80
C ALA A 152 -12.48 8.75 3.98
N LEU A 153 -13.51 9.37 3.42
CA LEU A 153 -14.48 8.69 2.55
C LEU A 153 -13.83 8.23 1.24
N LEU A 154 -12.94 9.06 0.69
CA LEU A 154 -12.20 8.74 -0.53
C LEU A 154 -11.16 7.64 -0.29
N MET A 155 -10.55 7.56 0.89
CA MET A 155 -9.73 6.39 1.28
C MET A 155 -10.55 5.10 1.28
N ILE A 156 -11.77 5.12 1.83
CA ILE A 156 -12.68 3.96 1.79
C ILE A 156 -13.01 3.60 0.33
N SER A 157 -13.28 4.60 -0.52
CA SER A 157 -13.52 4.39 -1.94
C SER A 157 -12.31 3.74 -2.64
N ASN A 158 -11.08 4.16 -2.32
CA ASN A 158 -9.86 3.54 -2.85
C ASN A 158 -9.74 2.06 -2.45
N VAL A 159 -10.12 1.70 -1.22
CA VAL A 159 -10.16 0.28 -0.78
C VAL A 159 -11.19 -0.53 -1.57
N ILE A 160 -12.39 0.04 -1.78
CA ILE A 160 -13.43 -0.59 -2.59
C ILE A 160 -12.94 -0.79 -4.03
N ALA A 161 -12.24 0.20 -4.59
CA ALA A 161 -11.67 0.09 -5.93
C ALA A 161 -10.67 -1.07 -6.05
N VAL A 162 -9.83 -1.31 -5.05
CA VAL A 162 -8.96 -2.51 -5.00
C VAL A 162 -9.77 -3.79 -4.89
N GLY A 163 -10.87 -3.80 -4.14
CA GLY A 163 -11.80 -4.95 -4.09
C GLY A 163 -12.45 -5.26 -5.44
N VAL A 164 -12.84 -4.22 -6.19
CA VAL A 164 -13.35 -4.37 -7.56
C VAL A 164 -12.26 -4.88 -8.51
N TRP A 165 -11.05 -4.33 -8.42
CA TRP A 165 -9.90 -4.79 -9.19
C TRP A 165 -9.63 -6.27 -8.92
N ALA A 166 -9.57 -6.69 -7.66
CA ALA A 166 -9.37 -8.08 -7.28
C ALA A 166 -10.42 -9.01 -7.90
N ASN A 167 -11.70 -8.60 -7.90
CA ASN A 167 -12.76 -9.34 -8.58
C ASN A 167 -12.52 -9.47 -10.10
N ASP A 168 -12.05 -8.41 -10.75
CA ASP A 168 -11.78 -8.44 -12.19
C ASP A 168 -10.57 -9.32 -12.52
N ASP A 169 -9.53 -9.30 -11.69
CA ASP A 169 -8.37 -10.19 -11.78
C ASP A 169 -8.79 -11.67 -11.65
N ILE A 170 -9.73 -11.98 -10.73
CA ILE A 170 -10.30 -13.33 -10.57
C ILE A 170 -11.09 -13.73 -11.82
N LYS A 171 -12.01 -12.88 -12.30
CA LYS A 171 -12.86 -13.17 -13.47
C LYS A 171 -12.07 -13.39 -14.74
N LEU A 172 -11.01 -12.61 -14.93
CA LEU A 172 -10.16 -12.67 -16.11
C LEU A 172 -9.05 -13.73 -15.99
N LYS A 173 -9.02 -14.51 -14.90
CA LYS A 173 -7.97 -15.52 -14.61
C LYS A 173 -6.55 -14.95 -14.73
N ARG A 174 -6.38 -13.65 -14.44
CA ARG A 174 -5.08 -12.97 -14.45
C ARG A 174 -4.23 -13.31 -13.24
N VAL A 175 -4.79 -14.08 -12.32
CA VAL A 175 -4.17 -14.50 -11.08
C VAL A 175 -4.28 -16.02 -10.98
N GLN A 176 -3.15 -16.66 -10.66
CA GLN A 176 -3.11 -18.08 -10.31
C GLN A 176 -3.63 -18.27 -8.88
N LEU A 177 -4.92 -18.59 -8.79
CA LEU A 177 -5.64 -18.95 -7.55
C LEU A 177 -5.38 -20.39 -7.12
#